data_AF-A0AAD1Y5G3-F1
#
_entry.id   AF-A0AAD1Y5G3-F1
#
_cell.length_a   1.000
_cell.length_b   1.000
_cell.length_c   1.000
_cell.angle_alpha   90.00
_cell.angle_beta   90.00
_cell.angle_gamma   90.00
#
_symmetry.space_group_name_H-M   'P 1'
#
loop_
_entity.id
_entity.type
_entity.pdbx_description
1 polymer ?
#
loop_
_entity_poly.entity_id
_entity_poly.type
_entity_poly.pdbx_seq_one_letter_code
_entity_poly.pdbx_strand_id
1 'polypeptide(L)'
;MAYSNSNRFRPIDKFTNYFWNDEKTSTDDLINDPERFLLTQDGVFDAEGGYTGAFIHFSVLAGGIAALFAFRPTLATYFMKGSLRFNEWALIGGTGILSYQLGYWTGVSTFGDAHRLENHYAAYTLVKSQNRYEGRTNLLKKPSF
;
A
#
# COMPACT_ATOMS: atom_id res chain seq x y z
N MET A 1 45.62 -3.46 9.53
CA MET A 1 44.56 -4.44 9.23
C MET A 1 43.25 -3.69 9.11
N ALA A 2 42.77 -3.44 7.89
CA ALA A 2 41.53 -2.71 7.65
C ALA A 2 40.36 -3.70 7.66
N TYR A 3 39.39 -3.49 8.55
CA TYR A 3 38.12 -4.21 8.53
C TYR A 3 37.29 -3.68 7.36
N SER A 4 37.12 -4.51 6.34
CA SER A 4 36.18 -4.30 5.24
C SER A 4 34.76 -4.40 5.78
N ASN A 5 34.11 -3.26 6.03
CA ASN A 5 32.67 -3.15 6.29
C ASN A 5 31.88 -3.43 5.00
N SER A 6 31.92 -4.68 4.54
CA SER A 6 30.94 -5.18 3.58
C SER A 6 29.63 -5.45 4.31
N ASN A 7 28.92 -4.39 4.70
CA ASN A 7 27.50 -4.50 5.05
C ASN A 7 26.78 -4.88 3.75
N ARG A 8 26.59 -6.19 3.60
CA ARG A 8 25.86 -6.81 2.50
C ARG A 8 24.37 -6.50 2.66
N PHE A 9 24.00 -5.26 2.42
CA PHE A 9 22.64 -4.94 2.01
C PHE A 9 22.47 -5.59 0.64
N ARG A 10 21.94 -6.82 0.63
CA ARG A 10 21.38 -7.36 -0.60
C ARG A 10 20.28 -6.38 -1.00
N PRO A 11 20.20 -5.95 -2.26
CA PRO A 11 19.04 -5.18 -2.71
C PRO A 11 17.84 -6.10 -2.53
N ILE A 12 17.12 -5.87 -1.43
CA ILE A 12 15.76 -6.35 -1.25
C ILE A 12 15.05 -5.73 -2.46
N ASP A 13 14.47 -6.58 -3.28
CA ASP A 13 13.28 -6.45 -4.14
C ASP A 13 12.95 -5.07 -4.76
N LYS A 14 12.37 -5.07 -5.96
CA LYS A 14 11.87 -3.87 -6.68
C LYS A 14 11.03 -2.90 -5.83
N PHE A 15 10.42 -3.35 -4.73
CA PHE A 15 9.73 -2.50 -3.75
C PHE A 15 10.67 -1.48 -3.09
N THR A 16 11.84 -1.92 -2.66
CA THR A 16 12.89 -1.14 -1.99
C THR A 16 13.36 0.00 -2.91
N ASN A 17 13.66 -0.28 -4.18
CA ASN A 17 14.06 0.76 -5.15
C ASN A 17 12.99 1.83 -5.43
N TYR A 18 11.72 1.59 -5.08
CA TYR A 18 10.67 2.59 -5.18
C TYR A 18 10.73 3.58 -4.00
N PHE A 19 10.99 3.10 -2.78
CA PHE A 19 11.06 3.92 -1.56
C PHE A 19 12.39 4.70 -1.40
N TRP A 20 13.51 4.19 -1.90
CA TRP A 20 14.84 4.77 -1.62
C TRP A 20 15.35 5.77 -2.67
N ASN A 21 14.52 6.13 -3.65
CA ASN A 21 14.89 7.08 -4.71
C ASN A 21 14.32 8.50 -4.51
N ASP A 22 13.62 8.75 -3.41
CA ASP A 22 13.04 10.06 -3.15
C ASP A 22 14.00 10.89 -2.26
N GLU A 23 14.58 11.95 -2.83
CA GLU A 23 15.47 12.91 -2.13
C GLU A 23 14.80 13.62 -0.93
N LYS A 24 13.49 13.44 -0.74
CA LYS A 24 12.67 14.22 0.19
C LYS A 24 12.70 13.75 1.64
N THR A 25 13.04 12.50 1.88
CA THR A 25 13.34 12.00 3.22
C THR A 25 14.80 11.59 3.20
N SER A 26 15.63 12.18 4.07
CA SER A 26 17.00 11.71 4.26
C SER A 26 16.92 10.21 4.57
N THR A 27 17.29 9.37 3.60
CA THR A 27 17.40 7.91 3.75
C THR A 27 18.18 7.55 5.01
N ASP A 28 19.14 8.40 5.39
CA ASP A 28 19.92 8.28 6.61
C ASP A 28 19.05 8.46 7.86
N ASP A 29 18.10 9.41 7.88
CA ASP A 29 17.19 9.62 9.02
C ASP A 29 16.27 8.42 9.22
N LEU A 30 15.82 7.79 8.13
CA LEU A 30 14.97 6.60 8.19
C LEU A 30 15.74 5.36 8.68
N ILE A 31 17.02 5.26 8.37
CA ILE A 31 17.90 4.18 8.86
C ILE A 31 18.28 4.41 10.32
N ASN A 32 18.57 5.65 10.71
CA ASN A 32 19.02 6.00 12.06
C ASN A 32 17.87 5.94 13.08
N ASP A 33 16.71 6.53 12.75
CA ASP A 33 15.55 6.63 13.65
C ASP A 33 14.24 6.20 12.96
N PRO A 34 14.09 4.91 12.58
CA PRO A 34 12.91 4.43 11.86
C PRO A 34 11.61 4.61 12.65
N GLU A 35 11.69 4.60 13.98
CA GLU A 35 10.52 4.73 14.87
C GLU A 35 9.76 6.05 14.68
N ARG A 36 10.44 7.11 14.24
CA ARG A 36 9.84 8.42 13.98
C ARG A 36 8.82 8.39 12.84
N PHE A 37 9.00 7.47 11.90
CA PHE A 37 8.17 7.32 10.71
C PHE A 37 7.08 6.24 10.89
N LEU A 38 7.11 5.49 12.00
CA LEU A 38 6.09 4.51 12.30
C LEU A 38 4.81 5.21 12.78
N LEU A 39 3.71 4.97 12.07
CA LEU A 39 2.38 5.46 12.39
C LEU A 39 1.61 4.40 13.17
N THR A 40 0.66 4.86 13.99
CA THR A 40 -0.42 4.02 14.52
C THR A 40 -1.44 3.72 13.43
N GLN A 41 -2.33 2.75 13.63
CA GLN A 41 -3.36 2.41 12.66
C GLN A 41 -4.25 3.61 12.29
N ASP A 42 -4.66 4.41 13.28
CA ASP A 42 -5.40 5.65 13.03
C ASP A 42 -4.57 6.64 12.20
N GLY A 43 -3.27 6.73 12.47
CA GLY A 43 -2.36 7.58 11.71
C GLY A 43 -2.17 7.13 10.26
N VAL A 44 -2.23 5.81 10.00
CA VAL A 44 -2.24 5.25 8.63
C VAL A 44 -3.56 5.58 7.95
N PHE A 45 -4.69 5.38 8.63
CA PHE A 45 -6.01 5.71 8.07
C PHE A 45 -6.12 7.19 7.71
N ASP A 46 -5.69 8.08 8.60
CA ASP A 46 -5.65 9.52 8.34
C ASP A 46 -4.70 9.86 7.18
N ALA A 47 -3.52 9.21 7.12
CA ALA A 47 -2.58 9.40 6.00
C ALA A 47 -3.12 8.87 4.67
N GLU A 48 -4.02 7.89 4.67
CA GLU A 48 -4.73 7.42 3.46
C GLU A 48 -5.88 8.36 3.04
N GLY A 49 -6.15 9.44 3.79
CA GLY A 49 -7.22 10.40 3.54
C GLY A 49 -8.48 10.17 4.39
N GLY A 50 -8.38 9.30 5.40
CA GLY A 50 -9.44 9.01 6.36
C GLY A 50 -10.75 8.56 5.70
N TYR A 51 -11.87 8.99 6.27
CA TYR A 51 -13.20 8.66 5.72
C TYR A 51 -13.43 9.21 4.31
N THR A 52 -12.79 10.32 3.94
CA THR A 52 -12.89 10.90 2.60
C THR A 52 -12.18 10.03 1.58
N GLY A 53 -10.95 9.58 1.88
CA GLY A 53 -10.21 8.62 1.07
C GLY A 53 -11.00 7.31 0.91
N ALA A 54 -11.50 6.77 2.02
CA ALA A 54 -12.34 5.57 2.00
C ALA A 54 -13.57 5.74 1.10
N PHE A 55 -14.28 6.86 1.21
CA PHE A 55 -15.45 7.16 0.37
C PHE A 55 -15.08 7.18 -1.12
N ILE A 56 -13.93 7.75 -1.48
CA ILE A 56 -13.46 7.77 -2.87
C ILE A 56 -13.10 6.37 -3.35
N HIS A 57 -12.45 5.55 -2.52
CA HIS A 57 -12.13 4.17 -2.88
C HIS A 57 -13.40 3.39 -3.22
N PHE A 58 -14.43 3.49 -2.38
CA PHE A 58 -15.72 2.85 -2.63
C PHE A 58 -16.45 3.45 -3.84
N SER A 59 -16.36 4.76 -4.03
CA SER A 59 -17.03 5.44 -5.16
C SER A 59 -16.41 5.04 -6.50
N VAL A 60 -15.07 4.98 -6.59
CA VAL A 60 -14.37 4.56 -7.81
C VAL A 60 -14.59 3.06 -8.06
N LEU A 61 -14.57 2.22 -7.02
CA LEU A 61 -14.91 0.80 -7.13
C LEU A 61 -16.33 0.62 -7.70
N ALA A 62 -17.32 1.25 -7.06
CA ALA A 62 -18.72 1.17 -7.47
C ALA A 62 -18.91 1.73 -8.89
N GLY A 63 -18.27 2.85 -9.19
CA GLY A 63 -18.27 3.47 -10.52
C GLY A 63 -17.67 2.56 -11.59
N GLY A 64 -16.55 1.88 -11.30
CA GLY A 64 -15.90 0.96 -12.23
C GLY A 64 -16.75 -0.29 -12.52
N ILE A 65 -17.39 -0.87 -11.50
CA ILE A 65 -18.32 -1.99 -11.68
C ILE A 65 -19.58 -1.53 -12.43
N ALA A 66 -20.12 -0.35 -12.09
CA ALA A 66 -21.27 0.21 -12.79
C ALA A 66 -20.96 0.51 -14.26
N ALA A 67 -19.77 1.03 -14.56
CA ALA A 67 -19.29 1.25 -15.92
C ALA A 67 -19.19 -0.08 -16.69
N LEU A 68 -18.66 -1.14 -16.05
CA LEU A 68 -18.62 -2.47 -16.65
C LEU A 68 -20.02 -2.97 -17.03
N PHE A 69 -21.02 -2.76 -16.17
CA PHE A 69 -22.40 -3.11 -16.49
C PHE A 69 -23.03 -2.22 -17.57
N ALA A 70 -22.66 -0.93 -17.62
CA ALA A 70 -23.11 -0.04 -18.70
C ALA A 70 -22.56 -0.46 -20.07
N PHE A 71 -21.28 -0.88 -20.14
CA PHE A 71 -20.67 -1.37 -21.37
C PHE A 71 -21.07 -2.82 -21.71
N ARG A 72 -21.41 -3.64 -20.70
CA ARG A 72 -21.84 -5.03 -20.87
C ARG A 72 -23.12 -5.32 -20.07
N PRO A 73 -24.29 -4.88 -20.54
CA PRO A 73 -25.56 -5.05 -19.83
C PRO A 73 -26.00 -6.51 -19.69
N THR A 74 -25.55 -7.40 -20.58
CA THR A 74 -25.76 -8.85 -20.46
C THR A 74 -25.11 -9.43 -19.21
N LEU A 75 -23.94 -8.91 -18.82
CA LEU A 75 -23.21 -9.29 -17.61
C LEU A 75 -24.04 -8.96 -16.36
N ALA A 76 -24.68 -7.79 -16.33
CA ALA A 76 -25.56 -7.38 -15.24
C ALA A 76 -26.76 -8.33 -15.11
N THR A 77 -27.33 -8.75 -16.24
CA THR A 77 -28.44 -9.72 -16.26
C THR A 77 -28.00 -11.08 -15.70
N TYR A 78 -26.82 -11.57 -16.06
CA TYR A 78 -26.28 -12.83 -15.51
C TYR A 78 -25.92 -12.71 -14.03
N PHE A 79 -25.40 -11.57 -13.60
CA PHE A 79 -25.14 -11.28 -12.20
C PHE A 79 -26.43 -11.35 -11.38
N MET A 80 -27.49 -10.65 -11.82
CA MET A 80 -28.80 -10.66 -11.15
C MET A 80 -29.46 -12.04 -11.13
N LYS A 81 -29.20 -12.88 -12.13
CA LYS A 81 -29.69 -14.26 -12.20
C LYS A 81 -28.79 -15.26 -11.46
N GLY A 82 -27.64 -14.84 -10.94
CA GLY A 82 -26.65 -15.73 -10.33
C GLY A 82 -26.03 -16.75 -11.30
N SER A 83 -26.13 -16.52 -12.60
CA SER A 83 -25.75 -17.49 -13.65
C SER A 83 -24.39 -17.17 -14.31
N LEU A 84 -23.51 -16.48 -13.57
CA LEU A 84 -22.23 -16.05 -14.10
C LEU A 84 -21.27 -17.22 -14.29
N ARG A 85 -20.62 -17.24 -15.46
CA ARG A 85 -19.51 -18.14 -15.74
C ARG A 85 -18.26 -17.67 -15.00
N PHE A 86 -17.31 -18.57 -14.82
CA PHE A 86 -16.04 -18.26 -14.16
C PHE A 86 -15.32 -17.05 -14.81
N ASN A 87 -15.28 -16.97 -16.14
CA ASN A 87 -14.66 -15.84 -16.84
C ASN A 87 -15.36 -14.50 -16.56
N GLU A 88 -16.67 -14.51 -16.31
CA GLU A 88 -17.45 -13.31 -16.02
C GLU A 88 -17.21 -12.87 -14.56
N TRP A 89 -17.11 -13.83 -13.64
CA TRP A 89 -16.61 -13.57 -12.28
C TRP A 89 -15.20 -13.01 -12.27
N ALA A 90 -14.29 -13.59 -13.05
CA ALA A 90 -12.92 -13.11 -13.18
C ALA A 90 -12.89 -11.68 -13.76
N LEU A 91 -13.79 -11.36 -14.69
CA LEU A 91 -13.90 -10.02 -15.26
C LEU A 91 -14.42 -9.00 -14.23
N ILE A 92 -15.48 -9.34 -13.48
CA ILE A 92 -16.02 -8.46 -12.42
C ILE A 92 -14.97 -8.27 -11.31
N GLY A 93 -14.35 -9.37 -10.86
CA GLY A 93 -13.31 -9.34 -9.84
C GLY A 93 -12.09 -8.55 -10.28
N GLY A 94 -11.59 -8.79 -11.50
CA GLY A 94 -10.47 -8.03 -12.08
C GLY A 94 -10.78 -6.55 -12.24
N THR A 95 -11.99 -6.22 -12.69
CA THR A 95 -12.45 -4.81 -12.79
C THR A 95 -12.53 -4.17 -11.40
N GLY A 96 -13.05 -4.89 -10.40
CA GLY A 96 -13.10 -4.43 -9.02
C GLY A 96 -11.72 -4.13 -8.45
N ILE A 97 -10.77 -5.06 -8.61
CA ILE A 97 -9.38 -4.89 -8.15
C ILE A 97 -8.73 -3.66 -8.82
N LEU A 98 -8.85 -3.54 -10.14
CA LEU A 98 -8.28 -2.41 -10.86
C LEU A 98 -8.91 -1.08 -10.46
N SER A 99 -10.25 -1.06 -10.33
CA SER A 99 -10.98 0.15 -9.92
C SER A 99 -10.63 0.56 -8.49
N TYR A 100 -10.50 -0.40 -7.58
CA TYR A 100 -10.05 -0.16 -6.21
C TYR A 100 -8.64 0.41 -6.20
N GLN A 101 -7.70 -0.16 -6.96
CA GLN A 101 -6.32 0.30 -6.99
C GLN A 101 -6.19 1.72 -7.56
N LEU A 102 -6.97 2.05 -8.59
CA LEU A 102 -7.08 3.41 -9.11
C LEU A 102 -7.70 4.36 -8.07
N GLY A 103 -8.76 3.91 -7.39
CA GLY A 103 -9.40 4.66 -6.31
C GLY A 103 -8.42 4.96 -5.17
N TYR A 104 -7.65 3.96 -4.75
CA TYR A 104 -6.61 4.07 -3.73
C TYR A 104 -5.54 5.09 -4.11
N TRP A 105 -4.96 4.95 -5.31
CA TRP A 105 -3.93 5.89 -5.76
C TRP A 105 -4.47 7.32 -5.86
N THR A 106 -5.69 7.48 -6.35
CA THR A 106 -6.35 8.80 -6.42
C THR A 106 -6.62 9.34 -5.02
N GLY A 107 -7.20 8.55 -4.11
CA GLY A 107 -7.57 8.96 -2.76
C GLY A 107 -6.35 9.41 -1.95
N VAL A 108 -5.30 8.59 -1.93
CA VAL A 108 -4.05 8.89 -1.21
C VAL A 108 -3.33 10.11 -1.79
N SER A 109 -3.30 10.27 -3.12
CA SER A 109 -2.62 11.41 -3.75
C SER A 109 -3.37 12.73 -3.63
N THR A 110 -4.70 12.70 -3.48
CA THR A 110 -5.54 13.91 -3.49
C THR A 110 -6.02 14.34 -2.11
N PHE A 111 -6.30 13.39 -1.21
CA PHE A 111 -6.84 13.65 0.13
C PHE A 111 -5.95 13.12 1.26
N GLY A 112 -4.98 12.27 0.94
CA GLY A 112 -4.03 11.72 1.89
C GLY A 112 -2.70 12.45 1.92
N ASP A 113 -1.79 11.91 2.74
CA ASP A 113 -0.39 12.27 2.80
C ASP A 113 0.45 11.08 2.32
N ALA A 114 0.63 11.02 1.00
CA ALA A 114 1.35 9.95 0.33
C ALA A 114 2.78 9.79 0.87
N HIS A 115 3.46 10.89 1.19
CA HIS A 115 4.83 10.86 1.71
C HIS A 115 4.89 10.28 3.11
N ARG A 116 3.94 10.65 3.98
CA ARG A 116 3.87 10.09 5.34
C ARG A 116 3.57 8.60 5.32
N LEU A 117 2.71 8.16 4.41
CA LEU A 117 2.38 6.75 4.21
C LEU A 117 3.57 5.97 3.64
N GLU A 118 4.28 6.56 2.68
CA GLU A 118 5.47 5.98 2.06
C GLU A 118 6.60 5.77 3.08
N ASN A 119 6.90 6.82 3.86
CA ASN A 119 7.88 6.76 4.94
C ASN A 119 7.50 5.71 6.00
N HIS A 120 6.22 5.57 6.32
CA HIS A 120 5.72 4.54 7.23
C HIS A 120 6.03 3.12 6.73
N TYR A 121 5.70 2.83 5.47
CA TYR A 121 5.94 1.50 4.91
C TYR A 121 7.43 1.20 4.72
N ALA A 122 8.24 2.21 4.37
CA ALA A 122 9.69 2.08 4.31
C ALA A 122 10.28 1.72 5.68
N ALA A 123 9.93 2.46 6.73
CA ALA A 123 10.39 2.19 8.09
C ALA A 123 9.89 0.85 8.62
N TYR A 124 8.61 0.52 8.40
CA TYR A 124 8.03 -0.77 8.79
C TYR A 124 8.75 -1.94 8.12
N THR A 125 9.03 -1.83 6.82
CA THR A 125 9.72 -2.87 6.06
C THR A 125 11.17 -3.03 6.51
N LEU A 126 11.88 -1.91 6.74
CA LEU A 126 13.23 -1.92 7.28
C LEU A 126 13.28 -2.65 8.62
N VAL A 127 12.45 -2.23 9.59
CA VAL A 127 12.40 -2.83 10.93
C VAL A 127 12.02 -4.31 10.86
N LYS A 128 11.04 -4.69 10.03
CA LYS A 128 10.64 -6.09 9.85
C LYS A 128 11.75 -6.94 9.23
N SER A 129 12.49 -6.40 8.27
CA SER A 129 13.62 -7.10 7.65
C SER A 129 14.78 -7.30 8.65
N GLN A 130 15.13 -6.27 9.42
CA GLN A 130 16.15 -6.35 10.46
C GLN A 130 15.76 -7.36 11.55
N ASN A 131 14.52 -7.32 12.03
CA ASN A 131 14.01 -8.28 13.02
C ASN A 131 14.04 -9.72 12.49
N ARG A 132 13.81 -9.93 11.19
CA ARG A 132 13.80 -11.26 10.56
C ARG A 132 15.20 -11.83 10.33
N TYR A 133 16.17 -11.01 9.95
CA TYR A 133 17.48 -11.48 9.50
C TYR A 133 18.61 -11.28 10.53
N GLU A 134 18.49 -10.28 11.40
CA GLU A 134 19.52 -9.98 12.40
C GLU A 134 19.17 -10.52 13.79
N GLY A 135 17.94 -11.03 13.98
CA GLY A 135 17.47 -11.54 15.28
C GLY A 135 17.44 -10.49 16.38
N ARG A 136 17.62 -9.21 16.03
CA ARG A 136 17.59 -8.07 16.95
C ARG A 136 16.15 -7.68 17.19
N THR A 137 15.73 -7.66 18.45
CA THR A 137 14.48 -7.04 18.89
C THR A 137 14.68 -5.53 18.98
N ASN A 138 14.82 -4.84 17.85
CA ASN A 138 14.94 -3.38 17.85
C ASN A 138 13.58 -2.67 18.05
N LEU A 139 12.48 -3.43 18.17
CA LEU A 139 11.18 -2.90 18.57
C LEU A 139 11.10 -2.80 20.10
N LEU A 140 11.49 -1.66 20.67
CA LEU A 140 11.07 -1.31 22.05
C LEU A 140 9.60 -0.87 22.10
N LYS A 141 9.00 -0.52 20.94
CA LYS A 141 7.57 -0.29 20.81
C LYS A 141 6.92 -1.37 19.95
N LYS A 142 6.03 -2.15 20.58
CA LYS A 142 5.13 -3.06 19.87
C LYS A 142 4.30 -2.24 18.87
N PRO A 143 4.13 -2.68 17.61
CA PRO A 143 3.12 -2.10 16.74
C PRO A 143 1.77 -2.17 17.46
N SER A 144 1.20 -1.03 17.80
CA SER A 144 -0.12 -0.96 18.42
C SER A 144 -1.16 -1.19 17.33
N PHE A 145 -1.70 -2.41 17.33
CA PHE A 145 -2.96 -2.76 16.69
C PHE A 145 -4.12 -2.15 17.47
#